data_AF-A0A8H6M386-F1
#
_entry.id   AF-A0A8H6M386-F1
#
_cell.length_a   1.000
_cell.length_b   1.000
_cell.length_c   1.000
_cell.angle_alpha   90.00
_cell.angle_beta   90.00
_cell.angle_gamma   90.00
#
_symmetry.space_group_name_H-M   'P 1'
#
loop_
_entity.id
_entity.type
_entity.pdbx_description
1 polymer ?
#
loop_
_entity_poly.entity_id
_entity_poly.type
_entity_poly.pdbx_seq_one_letter_code
_entity_poly.pdbx_strand_id
1 'polypeptide(L)'
;MDPTIMRPKFASEARPVSTEIWVREFEDDDAEEVRELFVRGICHGNNSTRVIAMASMLTEPITVVSYPTFGLGLGMMIRPGPMRWIGGVLSAASALWVYYWRNCISQSIRSYCQHALEEDMADIKSHYAVGKRPEENEGGGTSGFWVAETMGEDGRKKIVGTVALGTSPLALKYASVTQSVQIRVLSPISLGRNCEG
;
A
#
# COMPACT_ATOMS: atom_id res chain seq x y z
N MET A 1 60.27 4.46 11.27
CA MET A 1 58.88 4.03 11.56
C MET A 1 57.99 4.88 10.68
N ASP A 2 57.50 4.30 9.58
CA ASP A 2 56.81 4.99 8.50
C ASP A 2 55.33 4.62 8.55
N PRO A 3 54.40 5.57 8.82
CA PRO A 3 52.98 5.26 8.89
C PRO A 3 52.41 5.08 7.49
N THR A 4 52.39 3.85 7.02
CA THR A 4 51.72 3.45 5.78
C THR A 4 50.21 3.64 5.93
N ILE A 5 49.71 4.78 5.43
CA ILE A 5 48.29 5.09 5.30
C ILE A 5 47.69 4.09 4.29
N MET A 6 47.00 3.07 4.81
CA MET A 6 46.13 2.22 3.99
C MET A 6 45.00 3.09 3.45
N ARG A 7 45.12 3.51 2.18
CA ARG A 7 43.98 4.02 1.43
C ARG A 7 43.01 2.84 1.20
N PRO A 8 41.72 2.97 1.56
CA PRO A 8 40.74 1.94 1.23
C PRO A 8 40.73 1.73 -0.27
N LYS A 9 40.89 0.46 -0.69
CA LYS A 9 40.77 0.04 -2.08
C LYS A 9 39.41 0.50 -2.60
N PHE A 10 39.50 1.27 -3.68
CA PHE A 10 38.44 1.81 -4.51
C PHE A 10 37.15 0.98 -4.47
N ALA A 11 36.07 1.69 -4.10
CA ALA A 11 34.72 1.35 -4.46
C ALA A 11 34.71 0.91 -5.93
N SER A 12 34.17 -0.29 -6.17
CA SER A 12 33.78 -0.72 -7.49
C SER A 12 32.93 0.39 -8.09
N GLU A 13 33.44 0.97 -9.17
CA GLU A 13 32.75 1.94 -10.01
C GLU A 13 31.49 1.26 -10.53
N ALA A 14 30.38 1.43 -9.79
CA ALA A 14 29.06 1.04 -10.24
C ALA A 14 28.80 1.88 -11.49
N ARG A 15 29.05 1.29 -12.67
CA ARG A 15 28.59 1.87 -13.92
C ARG A 15 27.12 2.18 -13.71
N PRO A 16 26.65 3.40 -14.00
CA PRO A 16 25.22 3.66 -13.98
C PRO A 16 24.62 2.69 -14.99
N VAL A 17 24.01 1.63 -14.47
CA VAL A 17 23.19 0.72 -15.28
C VAL A 17 22.10 1.65 -15.78
N SER A 18 22.20 2.07 -17.04
CA SER A 18 21.12 2.78 -17.71
C SER A 18 19.92 1.86 -17.58
N THR A 19 19.06 2.17 -16.62
CA THR A 19 17.93 1.32 -16.24
C THR A 19 16.88 1.55 -17.31
N GLU A 20 17.08 0.90 -18.45
CA GLU A 20 16.13 0.96 -19.55
C GLU A 20 14.87 0.24 -19.08
N ILE A 21 13.76 0.97 -19.12
CA ILE A 21 12.46 0.45 -18.73
C ILE A 21 11.70 0.18 -20.03
N TRP A 22 11.27 -1.06 -20.18
CA TRP A 22 10.51 -1.53 -21.33
C TRP A 22 9.07 -1.73 -20.90
N VAL A 23 8.12 -1.21 -21.67
CA VAL A 23 6.70 -1.44 -21.43
C VAL A 23 6.19 -2.41 -22.47
N ARG A 24 5.55 -3.49 -22.03
CA ARG A 24 4.94 -4.50 -22.90
C ARG A 24 3.58 -4.93 -22.38
N GLU A 25 2.84 -5.61 -23.23
CA GLU A 25 1.60 -6.27 -22.82
C GLU A 25 1.91 -7.41 -21.83
N PHE A 26 0.97 -7.66 -20.93
CA PHE A 26 1.06 -8.74 -19.94
C PHE A 26 1.13 -10.11 -20.60
N GLU A 27 2.00 -10.98 -20.06
CA GLU A 27 2.09 -12.39 -20.42
C GLU A 27 1.70 -13.26 -19.23
N ASP A 28 1.14 -14.45 -19.47
CA ASP A 28 0.64 -15.33 -18.40
C ASP A 28 1.75 -15.76 -17.42
N ASP A 29 3.00 -15.81 -17.88
CA ASP A 29 4.18 -16.12 -17.06
C ASP A 29 4.50 -15.00 -16.05
N ASP A 30 4.01 -13.77 -16.26
CA ASP A 30 4.21 -12.63 -15.37
C ASP A 30 3.28 -12.64 -14.16
N ALA A 31 2.24 -13.48 -14.17
CA ALA A 31 1.12 -13.41 -13.22
C ALA A 31 1.57 -13.41 -11.75
N GLU A 32 2.51 -14.29 -11.40
CA GLU A 32 2.99 -14.42 -10.03
C GLU A 32 3.83 -13.22 -9.60
N GLU A 33 4.72 -12.73 -10.48
CA GLU A 33 5.55 -11.55 -10.19
C GLU A 33 4.68 -10.28 -10.05
N VAL A 34 3.63 -10.15 -10.88
CA VAL A 34 2.65 -9.07 -10.77
C VAL A 34 1.87 -9.13 -9.45
N ARG A 35 1.42 -10.32 -9.04
CA ARG A 35 0.73 -10.52 -7.74
C ARG A 35 1.64 -10.18 -6.56
N GLU A 36 2.89 -10.63 -6.60
CA GLU A 36 3.87 -10.29 -5.56
C GLU A 36 4.12 -8.78 -5.51
N LEU A 37 4.32 -8.15 -6.68
CA LEU A 37 4.56 -6.72 -6.79
C LEU A 37 3.38 -5.91 -6.27
N PHE A 38 2.14 -6.34 -6.53
CA PHE A 38 0.93 -5.73 -5.99
C PHE A 38 0.88 -5.78 -4.47
N VAL A 39 1.07 -6.97 -3.88
CA VAL A 39 1.09 -7.15 -2.42
C VAL A 39 2.20 -6.30 -1.80
N ARG A 40 3.39 -6.31 -2.41
CA ARG A 40 4.53 -5.53 -1.95
C ARG A 40 4.25 -4.03 -2.02
N GLY A 41 3.66 -3.55 -3.11
CA GLY A 41 3.27 -2.16 -3.31
C GLY A 41 2.27 -1.66 -2.26
N ILE A 42 1.28 -2.48 -1.93
CA ILE A 42 0.24 -2.10 -0.96
C ILE A 42 0.68 -2.29 0.50
N CYS A 43 1.46 -3.33 0.81
CA CYS A 43 1.75 -3.73 2.19
C CYS A 43 3.16 -3.39 2.70
N HIS A 44 4.18 -3.28 1.84
CA HIS A 44 5.59 -3.33 2.26
C HIS A 44 6.49 -2.22 1.70
N GLY A 45 6.01 -1.36 0.79
CA GLY A 45 6.78 -0.24 0.24
C GLY A 45 6.90 0.96 1.20
N ASN A 46 7.96 1.78 1.02
CA ASN A 46 8.21 3.01 1.79
C ASN A 46 7.12 4.09 1.64
N ASN A 47 6.28 3.97 0.61
CA ASN A 47 5.08 4.79 0.41
C ASN A 47 3.87 3.89 0.11
N SER A 48 3.87 2.69 0.68
CA SER A 48 2.76 1.77 0.52
C SER A 48 1.49 2.33 1.18
N THR A 49 0.33 1.91 0.67
CA THR A 49 -0.97 2.27 1.23
C THR A 49 -1.02 1.99 2.73
N ARG A 50 -0.43 0.88 3.18
CA ARG A 50 -0.32 0.56 4.61
C ARG A 50 0.48 1.59 5.39
N VAL A 51 1.66 2.00 4.90
CA VAL A 51 2.48 2.99 5.59
C VAL A 51 1.76 4.33 5.65
N ILE A 52 1.14 4.75 4.55
CA ILE A 52 0.37 6.01 4.49
C ILE A 52 -0.84 5.97 5.43
N ALA A 53 -1.62 4.88 5.42
CA ALA A 53 -2.77 4.71 6.29
C ALA A 53 -2.39 4.67 7.79
N MET A 54 -1.25 4.06 8.12
CA MET A 54 -0.71 4.08 9.48
C MET A 54 -0.23 5.47 9.90
N ALA A 55 0.34 6.24 8.96
CA ALA A 55 0.76 7.60 9.21
C ALA A 55 -0.45 8.54 9.40
N SER A 56 -1.48 8.43 8.57
CA SER A 56 -2.72 9.22 8.68
C SER A 56 -3.47 8.93 9.98
N MET A 57 -3.31 7.73 10.55
CA MET A 57 -3.89 7.39 11.85
C MET A 57 -3.48 8.36 12.95
N LEU A 58 -2.30 9.00 12.89
CA LEU A 58 -1.86 9.99 13.89
C LEU A 58 -2.69 11.28 13.89
N THR A 59 -3.39 11.57 12.80
CA THR A 59 -4.28 12.73 12.65
C THR A 59 -5.74 12.40 12.91
N GLU A 60 -6.09 11.12 13.10
CA GLU A 60 -7.45 10.70 13.36
C GLU A 60 -7.93 11.13 14.76
N PRO A 61 -9.20 11.54 14.94
CA PRO A 61 -9.73 11.98 16.24
C PRO A 61 -9.49 10.96 17.36
N ILE A 62 -9.54 9.67 17.03
CA ILE A 62 -9.31 8.57 17.96
C ILE A 62 -7.92 8.64 18.60
N THR A 63 -6.88 8.84 17.82
CA THR A 63 -5.50 8.88 18.35
C THR A 63 -5.24 10.20 19.05
N VAL A 64 -5.76 11.31 18.51
CA VAL A 64 -5.70 12.64 19.13
C VAL A 64 -6.26 12.64 20.54
N VAL A 65 -7.31 11.84 20.84
CA VAL A 65 -7.85 11.67 22.20
C VAL A 65 -7.07 10.65 23.01
N SER A 66 -6.62 9.55 22.39
CA SER A 66 -5.96 8.45 23.09
C SER A 66 -4.58 8.83 23.62
N TYR A 67 -3.79 9.63 22.89
CA TYR A 67 -2.44 10.03 23.32
C TYR A 67 -2.45 10.91 24.58
N PRO A 68 -3.27 11.98 24.70
CA PRO A 68 -3.44 12.73 25.93
C PRO A 68 -3.97 11.87 27.07
N THR A 69 -4.95 10.99 26.80
CA THR A 69 -5.52 10.11 27.82
C THR A 69 -4.47 9.15 28.38
N PHE A 70 -3.61 8.61 27.51
CA PHE A 70 -2.45 7.81 27.90
C PHE A 70 -1.47 8.62 28.77
N GLY A 71 -1.13 9.85 28.35
CA GLY A 71 -0.24 10.73 29.11
C GLY A 71 -0.79 11.12 30.48
N LEU A 72 -2.10 11.41 30.57
CA LEU A 72 -2.79 11.66 31.83
C LEU A 72 -2.76 10.43 32.74
N GLY A 73 -3.01 9.24 32.19
CA GLY A 73 -2.90 7.98 32.92
C GLY A 73 -1.51 7.77 33.51
N LEU A 74 -0.45 7.98 32.72
CA LEU A 74 0.93 7.93 33.20
C LEU A 74 1.22 8.98 34.28
N GLY A 75 0.72 10.21 34.12
CA GLY A 75 0.87 11.26 35.13
C GLY A 75 0.21 10.90 36.47
N MET A 76 -0.96 10.25 36.43
CA MET A 76 -1.65 9.76 37.63
C MET A 76 -0.88 8.64 38.33
N MET A 77 -0.13 7.81 37.60
CA MET A 77 0.69 6.73 38.17
C MET A 77 1.85 7.23 39.05
N ILE A 78 2.31 8.46 38.83
CA ILE A 78 3.39 9.08 39.62
C ILE A 78 2.88 9.44 41.02
N ARG A 79 1.58 9.68 41.20
CA ARG A 79 1.01 10.06 42.50
C ARG A 79 0.78 8.84 43.39
N PRO A 80 1.11 8.92 44.69
CA PRO A 80 0.79 7.87 45.65
C PRO A 80 -0.73 7.80 45.93
N GLY A 81 -1.21 6.62 46.33
CA GLY A 81 -2.61 6.40 46.70
C GLY A 81 -3.47 5.78 45.58
N PRO A 82 -4.82 5.80 45.71
CA PRO A 82 -5.72 5.11 44.80
C PRO A 82 -5.70 5.66 43.37
N MET A 83 -5.23 6.88 43.14
CA MET A 83 -5.10 7.42 41.77
C MET A 83 -4.10 6.64 40.91
N ARG A 84 -3.14 5.92 41.52
CA ARG A 84 -2.13 5.14 40.79
C ARG A 84 -2.74 4.00 40.00
N TRP A 85 -3.67 3.24 40.58
CA TRP A 85 -4.30 2.12 39.88
C TRP A 85 -5.22 2.61 38.76
N ILE A 86 -5.94 3.72 39.00
CA ILE A 86 -6.79 4.37 38.00
C ILE A 86 -5.93 4.81 36.80
N GLY A 87 -4.80 5.46 37.05
CA GLY A 87 -3.85 5.86 36.01
C GLY A 87 -3.29 4.69 35.21
N GLY A 88 -3.00 3.57 35.89
CA GLY A 88 -2.57 2.32 35.27
C GLY A 88 -3.64 1.74 34.32
N VAL A 89 -4.89 1.67 34.76
CA VAL A 89 -6.01 1.18 33.94
C VAL A 89 -6.25 2.12 32.75
N LEU A 90 -6.24 3.43 32.97
CA LEU A 90 -6.47 4.43 31.93
C LEU A 90 -5.39 4.40 30.83
N SER A 91 -4.12 4.30 31.23
CA SER A 91 -3.00 4.18 30.28
C SER A 91 -3.04 2.85 29.52
N ALA A 92 -3.29 1.74 30.20
CA ALA A 92 -3.43 0.43 29.56
C ALA A 92 -4.60 0.41 28.56
N ALA A 93 -5.77 0.92 28.94
CA ALA A 93 -6.94 1.01 28.08
C ALA A 93 -6.67 1.87 26.83
N SER A 94 -6.02 3.02 27.00
CA SER A 94 -5.66 3.91 25.88
C SER A 94 -4.66 3.24 24.91
N ALA A 95 -3.67 2.54 25.45
CA ALA A 95 -2.69 1.82 24.64
C ALA A 95 -3.32 0.64 23.89
N LEU A 96 -4.17 -0.14 24.56
CA LEU A 96 -4.92 -1.24 23.94
C LEU A 96 -5.85 -0.74 22.85
N TRP A 97 -6.50 0.41 23.05
CA TRP A 97 -7.37 1.02 22.05
C TRP A 97 -6.63 1.41 20.77
N VAL A 98 -5.47 2.08 20.91
CA VAL A 98 -4.62 2.43 19.75
C VAL A 98 -4.08 1.16 19.06
N TYR A 99 -3.70 0.15 19.84
CA TYR A 99 -3.24 -1.13 19.32
C TYR A 99 -4.33 -1.85 18.52
N TYR A 100 -5.55 -1.91 19.06
CA TYR A 100 -6.72 -2.45 18.39
C TYR A 100 -6.97 -1.76 17.05
N TRP A 101 -6.97 -0.43 17.02
CA TRP A 101 -7.15 0.34 15.78
C TRP A 101 -6.07 0.06 14.73
N ARG A 102 -4.80 -0.01 15.13
CA ARG A 102 -3.70 -0.38 14.22
C ARG A 102 -3.89 -1.78 13.64
N ASN A 103 -4.40 -2.71 14.43
CA ASN A 103 -4.70 -4.06 13.95
C ASN A 103 -5.86 -4.07 12.98
N CYS A 104 -6.94 -3.33 13.25
CA CYS A 104 -8.09 -3.22 12.33
C CYS A 104 -7.69 -2.66 10.96
N ILE A 105 -6.87 -1.60 10.91
CA ILE A 105 -6.37 -1.05 9.64
C ILE A 105 -5.50 -2.08 8.93
N SER A 106 -4.58 -2.74 9.65
CA SER A 106 -3.70 -3.77 9.07
C SER A 106 -4.50 -4.94 8.51
N GLN A 107 -5.53 -5.39 9.23
CA GLN A 107 -6.41 -6.48 8.81
C GLN A 107 -7.24 -6.07 7.60
N SER A 108 -7.82 -4.87 7.60
CA SER A 108 -8.59 -4.35 6.46
C SER A 108 -7.77 -4.31 5.17
N ILE A 109 -6.50 -3.87 5.26
CA ILE A 109 -5.59 -3.85 4.11
C ILE A 109 -5.25 -5.26 3.66
N ARG A 110 -4.99 -6.19 4.59
CA ARG A 110 -4.73 -7.59 4.24
C ARG A 110 -5.92 -8.26 3.58
N SER A 111 -7.12 -8.05 4.11
CA SER A 111 -8.37 -8.54 3.53
C SER A 111 -8.58 -7.96 2.14
N TYR A 112 -8.35 -6.65 1.95
CA TYR A 112 -8.40 -6.03 0.63
C TYR A 112 -7.41 -6.69 -0.35
N CYS A 113 -6.15 -6.89 0.05
CA CYS A 113 -5.17 -7.56 -0.80
C CYS A 113 -5.60 -8.98 -1.14
N GLN A 114 -6.13 -9.73 -0.17
CA GLN A 114 -6.58 -11.10 -0.40
C GLN A 114 -7.75 -11.15 -1.38
N HIS A 115 -8.76 -10.29 -1.20
CA HIS A 115 -9.89 -10.19 -2.15
C HIS A 115 -9.42 -9.79 -3.55
N ALA A 116 -8.54 -8.79 -3.68
CA ALA A 116 -7.99 -8.39 -4.97
C ALA A 116 -7.16 -9.51 -5.64
N LEU A 117 -6.47 -10.34 -4.85
CA LEU A 117 -5.73 -11.48 -5.38
C LEU A 117 -6.65 -12.62 -5.85
N GLU A 118 -7.72 -12.89 -5.11
CA GLU A 118 -8.68 -13.97 -5.38
C GLU A 118 -9.69 -13.62 -6.48
N GLU A 119 -9.99 -12.34 -6.68
CA GLU A 119 -10.95 -11.87 -7.68
C GLU A 119 -10.24 -11.24 -8.89
N ASP A 120 -9.68 -10.05 -8.72
CA ASP A 120 -9.13 -9.24 -9.83
C ASP A 120 -7.86 -9.83 -10.44
N MET A 121 -6.98 -10.41 -9.61
CA MET A 121 -5.70 -10.98 -10.07
C MET A 121 -5.72 -12.50 -10.25
N ALA A 122 -6.84 -13.17 -9.97
CA ALA A 122 -6.95 -14.61 -10.18
C ALA A 122 -6.84 -14.99 -11.67
N ASP A 123 -7.47 -14.18 -12.54
CA ASP A 123 -7.43 -14.32 -14.00
C ASP A 123 -7.28 -12.94 -14.67
N ILE A 124 -6.06 -12.39 -14.59
CA ILE A 124 -5.70 -11.07 -15.13
C ILE A 124 -6.06 -10.99 -16.62
N LYS A 125 -5.77 -12.04 -17.38
CA LYS A 125 -5.99 -12.08 -18.83
C LYS A 125 -7.45 -11.95 -19.20
N SER A 126 -8.32 -12.73 -18.54
CA SER A 126 -9.76 -12.67 -18.78
C SER A 126 -10.35 -11.34 -18.30
N HIS A 127 -9.96 -10.88 -17.11
CA HIS A 127 -10.50 -9.67 -16.48
C HIS A 127 -10.16 -8.40 -17.28
N TYR A 128 -8.95 -8.29 -17.83
CA TYR A 128 -8.49 -7.12 -18.57
C TYR A 128 -8.52 -7.30 -20.10
N ALA A 129 -9.15 -8.37 -20.58
CA ALA A 129 -9.28 -8.70 -22.00
C ALA A 129 -7.94 -8.70 -22.76
N VAL A 130 -6.88 -9.18 -22.11
CA VAL A 130 -5.51 -9.21 -22.66
C VAL A 130 -5.47 -10.15 -23.88
N GLY A 131 -4.88 -9.69 -24.99
CA GLY A 131 -4.79 -10.44 -26.24
C GLY A 131 -6.08 -10.57 -27.06
N LYS A 132 -7.22 -10.00 -26.63
CA LYS A 132 -8.45 -9.99 -27.44
C LYS A 132 -8.39 -8.86 -28.47
N ARG A 133 -8.73 -9.16 -29.72
CA ARG A 133 -8.85 -8.12 -30.75
C ARG A 133 -10.02 -7.19 -30.42
N PRO A 134 -9.95 -5.89 -30.80
CA PRO A 134 -11.04 -4.94 -30.56
C PRO A 134 -12.39 -5.44 -31.08
N GLU A 135 -12.38 -6.22 -32.16
CA GLU A 135 -13.58 -6.78 -32.80
C GLU A 135 -14.20 -7.97 -32.06
N GLU A 136 -13.42 -8.70 -31.25
CA GLU A 136 -13.87 -9.84 -30.45
C GLU A 136 -14.30 -9.45 -29.03
N ASN A 137 -13.94 -8.24 -28.61
CA ASN A 137 -14.47 -7.66 -27.38
C ASN A 137 -15.84 -7.07 -27.67
N GLU A 138 -16.88 -7.58 -27.01
CA GLU A 138 -18.26 -7.05 -27.08
C GLU A 138 -18.36 -5.55 -26.72
N GLY A 139 -17.28 -4.94 -26.21
CA GLY A 139 -17.13 -3.51 -25.94
C GLY A 139 -16.09 -2.75 -26.76
N GLY A 140 -15.47 -3.33 -27.80
CA GLY A 140 -14.56 -2.61 -28.71
C GLY A 140 -13.20 -2.17 -28.13
N GLY A 141 -12.87 -2.57 -26.91
CA GLY A 141 -11.68 -2.08 -26.19
C GLY A 141 -10.39 -2.83 -26.53
N THR A 142 -9.28 -2.10 -26.61
CA THR A 142 -7.90 -2.64 -26.62
C THR A 142 -7.57 -3.30 -25.28
N SER A 143 -6.66 -4.29 -25.31
CA SER A 143 -6.07 -4.91 -24.11
C SER A 143 -5.74 -3.86 -23.05
N GLY A 144 -6.18 -4.10 -21.81
CA GLY A 144 -6.12 -3.11 -20.74
C GLY A 144 -4.93 -3.26 -19.81
N PHE A 145 -4.03 -4.24 -19.98
CA PHE A 145 -3.00 -4.51 -18.98
C PHE A 145 -1.59 -4.55 -19.56
N TRP A 146 -0.73 -3.67 -19.04
CA TRP A 146 0.67 -3.56 -19.42
C TRP A 146 1.58 -3.70 -18.22
N VAL A 147 2.76 -4.27 -18.46
CA VAL A 147 3.83 -4.42 -17.47
C VAL A 147 5.02 -3.57 -17.89
N ALA A 148 5.65 -2.93 -16.91
CA ALA A 148 6.93 -2.27 -17.07
C ALA A 148 8.01 -3.21 -16.52
N GLU A 149 8.93 -3.62 -17.38
CA GLU A 149 10.06 -4.48 -17.02
C GLU A 149 11.39 -3.72 -17.13
N THR A 150 12.35 -4.13 -16.32
CA THR A 150 13.75 -3.68 -16.43
C THR A 150 14.67 -4.89 -16.41
N MET A 151 15.90 -4.71 -16.92
CA MET A 151 16.93 -5.73 -16.76
C MET A 151 17.54 -5.64 -15.37
N GLY A 152 17.38 -6.71 -14.59
CA GLY A 152 18.06 -6.88 -13.31
C GLY A 152 19.57 -7.05 -13.50
N GLU A 153 20.31 -6.89 -12.40
CA GLU A 153 21.77 -7.07 -12.38
C GLU A 153 22.20 -8.48 -12.83
N ASP A 154 21.33 -9.47 -12.63
CA ASP A 154 21.52 -10.86 -13.03
C ASP A 154 21.26 -11.12 -14.53
N GLY A 155 20.94 -10.06 -15.31
CA GLY A 155 20.54 -10.17 -16.71
C GLY A 155 19.16 -10.79 -16.92
N ARG A 156 18.37 -10.95 -15.85
CA ARG A 156 16.98 -11.41 -15.92
C ARG A 156 16.04 -10.21 -15.98
N LYS A 157 15.00 -10.34 -16.79
CA LYS A 157 13.89 -9.38 -16.81
C LYS A 157 13.19 -9.41 -15.46
N LYS A 158 12.85 -8.23 -14.95
CA LYS A 158 12.15 -8.06 -13.70
C LYS A 158 11.05 -7.01 -13.87
N ILE A 159 9.85 -7.33 -13.43
CA ILE A 159 8.72 -6.41 -13.47
C ILE A 159 8.87 -5.39 -12.35
N VAL A 160 8.83 -4.11 -12.71
CA VAL A 160 8.98 -2.98 -11.79
C VAL A 160 7.68 -2.20 -11.59
N GLY A 161 6.70 -2.40 -12.47
CA GLY A 161 5.40 -1.76 -12.37
C GLY A 161 4.40 -2.39 -13.32
N THR A 162 3.12 -2.10 -13.07
CA THR A 162 2.02 -2.50 -13.95
C THR A 162 1.05 -1.34 -14.12
N VAL A 163 0.34 -1.34 -15.23
CA VAL A 163 -0.74 -0.41 -15.53
C VAL A 163 -1.93 -1.21 -16.02
N ALA A 164 -3.05 -1.04 -15.33
CA ALA A 164 -4.31 -1.67 -15.67
C ALA A 164 -5.35 -0.59 -16.03
N LEU A 165 -5.95 -0.70 -17.20
CA LEU A 165 -7.06 0.10 -17.68
C LEU A 165 -8.31 -0.76 -17.64
N GLY A 166 -9.28 -0.34 -16.82
CA GLY A 166 -10.58 -1.01 -16.77
C GLY A 166 -11.32 -0.82 -18.09
N THR A 167 -11.67 -1.93 -18.74
CA THR A 167 -12.46 -1.95 -19.97
C THR A 167 -13.97 -2.00 -19.71
N SER A 168 -14.39 -2.01 -18.43
CA SER A 168 -15.81 -2.09 -18.10
C SER A 168 -16.56 -0.80 -18.48
N PRO A 169 -17.78 -0.88 -19.03
CA PRO A 169 -18.62 0.30 -19.33
C PRO A 169 -18.88 1.15 -18.07
N LEU A 170 -18.87 0.50 -16.90
CA LEU A 170 -18.97 1.16 -15.61
C LEU A 170 -17.71 1.98 -15.29
N ALA A 171 -16.50 1.50 -15.61
CA ALA A 171 -15.26 2.25 -15.40
C ALA A 171 -15.23 3.57 -16.17
N LEU A 172 -15.80 3.62 -17.39
CA LEU A 172 -16.00 4.87 -18.14
C LEU A 172 -16.99 5.83 -17.44
N LYS A 173 -18.07 5.28 -16.88
CA LYS A 173 -19.04 6.05 -16.09
C LYS A 173 -18.41 6.60 -14.81
N TYR A 174 -17.58 5.82 -14.12
CA TYR A 174 -16.88 6.24 -12.92
C TYR A 174 -15.70 7.17 -13.22
N ALA A 175 -14.94 7.00 -14.31
CA ALA A 175 -13.84 7.89 -14.66
C ALA A 175 -14.31 9.35 -14.87
N SER A 176 -15.49 9.54 -15.48
CA SER A 176 -16.12 10.87 -15.58
C SER A 176 -16.53 11.46 -14.22
N VAL A 177 -16.86 10.61 -13.25
CA VAL A 177 -17.18 10.99 -11.87
C VAL A 177 -15.91 11.24 -11.05
N THR A 178 -14.84 10.46 -11.25
CA THR A 178 -13.58 10.60 -10.49
C THR A 178 -12.83 11.86 -10.89
N GLN A 179 -12.92 12.31 -12.14
CA GLN A 179 -12.36 13.60 -12.56
C GLN A 179 -13.08 14.79 -11.91
N SER A 180 -14.36 14.62 -11.53
CA SER A 180 -15.12 15.61 -10.75
C SER A 180 -15.00 15.42 -9.23
N VAL A 181 -14.61 14.22 -8.76
CA VAL A 181 -14.33 13.94 -7.34
C VAL A 181 -12.90 14.31 -6.94
N GLN A 182 -11.90 14.29 -7.84
CA GLN A 182 -10.56 14.82 -7.51
C GLN A 182 -10.55 16.32 -7.16
N ILE A 183 -11.58 17.08 -7.56
CA ILE A 183 -11.79 18.47 -7.13
C ILE A 183 -12.50 18.53 -5.74
N ARG A 184 -13.00 17.40 -5.23
CA ARG A 184 -13.72 17.25 -3.94
C ARG A 184 -13.04 16.36 -2.89
N VAL A 185 -11.83 15.82 -3.12
CA VAL A 185 -11.04 15.09 -2.09
C VAL A 185 -10.29 16.05 -1.14
N LEU A 186 -10.97 17.12 -0.74
CA LEU A 186 -10.67 17.91 0.46
C LEU A 186 -11.96 18.02 1.29
N SER A 187 -12.65 16.90 1.48
CA SER A 187 -13.68 16.78 2.51
C SER A 187 -13.53 15.44 3.23
N PRO A 188 -13.55 15.44 4.57
CA PRO A 188 -13.24 14.27 5.37
C PRO A 188 -14.28 13.18 5.10
N ILE A 189 -13.78 12.01 4.72
CA ILE A 189 -14.55 10.79 4.58
C ILE A 189 -15.16 10.48 5.95
N SER A 190 -16.48 10.62 6.04
CA SER A 190 -17.28 10.07 7.12
C SER A 190 -17.20 8.54 7.04
N LEU A 191 -16.22 7.95 7.75
CA LEU A 191 -16.15 6.51 8.00
C LEU A 191 -17.35 6.09 8.85
N GLY A 192 -18.37 5.56 8.16
CA GLY A 192 -19.53 4.96 8.75
C GLY A 192 -19.14 3.76 9.60
N ARG A 193 -19.72 3.73 10.80
CA ARG A 193 -19.79 2.60 11.73
C ARG A 193 -20.06 1.31 10.96
N ASN A 194 -19.14 0.35 11.06
CA ASN A 194 -19.41 -1.09 11.02
C ASN A 194 -18.17 -1.82 11.56
N CYS A 195 -17.95 -1.65 12.85
CA CYS A 195 -17.14 -2.54 13.67
C CYS A 195 -17.98 -2.83 14.93
N GLU A 196 -19.13 -3.44 14.74
CA GLU A 196 -19.86 -4.10 15.82
C GLU A 196 -19.57 -5.60 15.68
N GLY A 197 -18.77 -6.10 16.61
CA GLY A 197 -18.54 -7.51 16.91
C GLY A 197 -18.45 -7.65 18.42
#